data_AF-A0A850KH83-F1
#
_entry.id   AF-A0A850KH83-F1
#
_cell.length_a   1.000
_cell.length_b   1.000
_cell.length_c   1.000
_cell.angle_alpha   90.00
_cell.angle_beta   90.00
_cell.angle_gamma   90.00
#
_symmetry.space_group_name_H-M   'P 1'
#
loop_
_entity.id
_entity.type
_entity.pdbx_description
1 polymer ?
#
loop_
_entity_poly.entity_id
_entity_poly.type
_entity_poly.pdbx_seq_one_letter_code
_entity_poly.pdbx_strand_id
1 'polypeptide(L)'
;MKPQFFALACASVIAFSATAHAGTLENLERERAMTINTFMDASLSVDERQAKLDSQRRRLVDLERIVMRDESLRGQNTKTVRIAFQNYDVTFLGHASAEKGHTMFDHWLSQFDVSTDSLMATRVGRR
;
A
#
# COMPACT_ATOMS: atom_id res chain seq x y z
N MET A 1 -49.76 33.47 -38.96
CA MET A 1 -48.87 33.84 -37.83
C MET A 1 -48.13 32.58 -37.41
N LYS A 2 -46.79 32.56 -37.51
CA LYS A 2 -45.93 31.37 -37.35
C LYS A 2 -45.69 31.05 -35.88
N PRO A 3 -45.73 29.78 -35.44
CA PRO A 3 -45.41 29.42 -34.06
C PRO A 3 -43.88 29.32 -33.89
N GLN A 4 -43.33 30.10 -32.95
CA GLN A 4 -41.96 29.94 -32.48
C GLN A 4 -41.97 29.05 -31.24
N PHE A 5 -41.67 27.77 -31.40
CA PHE A 5 -41.35 26.88 -30.30
C PHE A 5 -39.92 27.19 -29.82
N PHE A 6 -39.80 27.78 -28.64
CA PHE A 6 -38.54 27.90 -27.91
C PHE A 6 -38.12 26.49 -27.43
N ALA A 7 -37.28 25.82 -28.21
CA ALA A 7 -36.59 24.62 -27.77
C ALA A 7 -35.43 25.03 -26.85
N LEU A 8 -35.65 24.96 -25.54
CA LEU A 8 -34.61 25.14 -24.54
C LEU A 8 -33.72 23.88 -24.57
N ALA A 9 -32.55 23.98 -25.20
CA ALA A 9 -31.58 22.91 -25.28
C ALA A 9 -30.94 22.66 -23.90
N CYS A 10 -31.26 21.52 -23.29
CA CYS A 10 -30.56 21.01 -22.11
C CYS A 10 -29.12 20.61 -22.49
N ALA A 11 -28.14 21.41 -22.09
CA ALA A 11 -26.73 21.02 -22.15
C ALA A 11 -26.41 20.08 -20.97
N SER A 12 -26.50 18.78 -21.20
CA SER A 12 -26.03 17.75 -20.26
C SER A 12 -24.50 17.70 -20.30
N VAL A 13 -23.84 18.24 -19.27
CA VAL A 13 -22.41 18.02 -19.04
C VAL A 13 -22.23 16.58 -18.56
N ILE A 14 -21.88 15.68 -19.47
CA ILE A 14 -21.43 14.33 -19.12
C ILE A 14 -20.00 14.47 -18.57
N ALA A 15 -19.88 14.45 -17.24
CA ALA A 15 -18.59 14.31 -16.59
C ALA A 15 -18.04 12.91 -16.92
N PHE A 16 -17.15 12.84 -17.91
CA PHE A 16 -16.33 11.65 -18.15
C PHE A 16 -15.50 11.41 -16.88
N SER A 17 -15.92 10.44 -16.07
CA SER A 17 -15.10 9.92 -14.99
C SER A 17 -13.96 9.16 -15.65
N ALA A 18 -12.79 9.78 -15.78
CA ALA A 18 -11.58 9.07 -16.16
C ALA A 18 -11.33 8.00 -15.09
N THR A 19 -11.50 6.73 -15.47
CA THR A 19 -11.16 5.60 -14.61
C THR A 19 -9.65 5.64 -14.40
N ALA A 20 -9.20 6.09 -13.24
CA ALA A 20 -7.80 6.05 -12.88
C ALA A 20 -7.36 4.59 -12.84
N HIS A 21 -6.67 4.14 -13.88
CA HIS A 21 -6.13 2.78 -13.95
C HIS A 21 -4.81 2.76 -13.16
N ALA A 22 -4.87 2.31 -11.91
CA ALA A 22 -3.67 2.03 -11.14
C ALA A 22 -2.94 0.83 -11.77
N GLY A 23 -1.62 0.93 -11.94
CA GLY A 23 -0.78 -0.20 -12.33
C GLY A 23 -0.65 -1.21 -11.20
N THR A 24 0.00 -2.33 -11.49
CA THR A 24 0.22 -3.42 -10.51
C THR A 24 0.99 -2.92 -9.29
N LEU A 25 2.03 -2.11 -9.51
CA LEU A 25 2.86 -1.54 -8.46
C LEU A 25 2.07 -0.54 -7.60
N GLU A 26 1.28 0.35 -8.20
CA GLU A 26 0.48 1.32 -7.45
C GLU A 26 -0.57 0.65 -6.56
N ASN A 27 -1.13 -0.47 -7.01
CA ASN A 27 -2.06 -1.28 -6.21
C ASN A 27 -1.36 -1.94 -5.02
N LEU A 28 -0.15 -2.47 -5.22
CA LEU A 28 0.68 -3.01 -4.15
C LEU A 28 1.00 -1.93 -3.10
N GLU A 29 1.48 -0.77 -3.54
CA GLU A 29 1.82 0.35 -2.66
C GLU A 29 0.62 0.81 -1.82
N ARG A 30 -0.59 0.78 -2.40
CA ARG A 30 -1.84 1.11 -1.70
C ARG A 30 -2.16 0.10 -0.60
N GLU A 31 -2.11 -1.20 -0.88
CA GLU A 31 -2.36 -2.23 0.15
C GLU A 31 -1.28 -2.19 1.23
N ARG A 32 -0.01 -1.94 0.87
CA ARG A 32 1.06 -1.79 1.85
C ARG A 32 0.80 -0.60 2.78
N ALA A 33 0.41 0.56 2.23
CA ALA A 33 0.08 1.72 3.04
C ALA A 33 -1.08 1.44 4.02
N MET A 34 -2.12 0.71 3.57
CA MET A 34 -3.23 0.30 4.45
C MET A 34 -2.78 -0.68 5.55
N THR A 35 -1.86 -1.58 5.22
CA THR A 35 -1.26 -2.52 6.19
C THR A 35 -0.45 -1.77 7.24
N ILE A 36 0.40 -0.82 6.83
CA ILE A 36 1.20 0.01 7.75
C ILE A 36 0.29 0.87 8.63
N ASN A 37 -0.77 1.46 8.08
CA ASN A 37 -1.75 2.19 8.88
C ASN A 37 -2.39 1.30 9.96
N THR A 38 -2.64 0.03 9.64
CA THR A 38 -3.20 -0.94 10.60
C THR A 38 -2.20 -1.30 11.69
N PHE A 39 -0.89 -1.32 11.39
CA PHE A 39 0.15 -1.46 12.42
C PHE A 39 0.11 -0.35 13.46
N MET A 40 -0.25 0.88 13.06
CA MET A 40 -0.17 2.07 13.91
C MET A 40 -1.54 2.54 14.44
N ASP A 41 -2.62 1.84 14.10
CA ASP A 41 -3.97 2.22 14.47
C ASP A 41 -4.21 1.95 15.96
N ALA A 42 -4.13 2.98 16.79
CA ALA A 42 -4.34 2.87 18.24
C ALA A 42 -5.81 2.61 18.64
N SER A 43 -6.76 2.72 17.70
CA SER A 43 -8.19 2.49 17.97
C SER A 43 -8.58 1.01 17.96
N LEU A 44 -7.74 0.14 17.39
CA LEU A 44 -7.99 -1.29 17.29
C LEU A 44 -7.49 -2.04 18.53
N SER A 45 -8.33 -2.94 19.05
CA SER A 45 -7.87 -3.95 20.01
C SER A 45 -6.84 -4.89 19.38
N VAL A 46 -6.15 -5.67 20.23
CA VAL A 46 -5.12 -6.62 19.77
C VAL A 46 -5.71 -7.66 18.82
N ASP A 47 -6.86 -8.24 19.17
CA ASP A 47 -7.51 -9.29 18.38
C ASP A 47 -8.04 -8.75 17.04
N GLU A 48 -8.66 -7.56 17.04
CA GLU A 48 -9.14 -6.91 15.82
C GLU A 48 -7.99 -6.55 14.88
N ARG A 49 -6.88 -6.04 15.43
CA ARG A 49 -5.67 -5.75 14.66
C ARG A 49 -5.14 -7.02 14.02
N GLN A 50 -5.00 -8.11 14.79
CA GLN A 50 -4.49 -9.37 14.28
C GLN A 50 -5.37 -9.92 13.15
N ALA A 51 -6.69 -9.96 13.34
CA ALA A 51 -7.62 -10.43 12.32
C ALA A 51 -7.55 -9.60 11.03
N LYS A 52 -7.43 -8.27 11.16
CA LYS A 52 -7.30 -7.36 10.01
C LYS A 52 -5.97 -7.57 9.29
N LEU A 53 -4.87 -7.68 10.02
CA LEU A 53 -3.54 -7.96 9.48
C LEU A 53 -3.47 -9.30 8.77
N ASP A 54 -4.13 -10.35 9.26
CA ASP A 54 -4.18 -11.65 8.58
C ASP A 54 -4.95 -11.61 7.24
N SER A 55 -5.96 -10.75 7.14
CA SER A 55 -6.65 -10.51 5.88
C SER A 55 -5.78 -9.70 4.89
N GLN A 56 -5.11 -8.66 5.39
CA GLN A 56 -4.25 -7.77 4.60
C GLN A 56 -3.00 -8.51 4.12
N ARG A 57 -2.38 -9.32 4.97
CA ARG A 57 -1.20 -10.14 4.63
C ARG A 57 -1.43 -10.98 3.39
N ARG A 58 -2.58 -11.67 3.31
CA ARG A 58 -2.92 -12.52 2.16
C ARG A 58 -3.02 -11.68 0.88
N ARG A 59 -3.79 -10.59 0.92
CA ARG A 59 -3.94 -9.67 -0.23
C ARG A 59 -2.61 -9.06 -0.65
N LEU A 60 -1.79 -8.65 0.31
CA LEU A 60 -0.49 -8.06 0.08
C LEU A 60 0.43 -9.04 -0.64
N VAL A 61 0.55 -10.27 -0.15
CA VAL A 61 1.36 -11.34 -0.78
C VAL A 61 0.88 -11.64 -2.21
N ASP A 62 -0.43 -11.63 -2.45
CA ASP A 62 -0.97 -11.85 -3.81
C ASP A 62 -0.59 -10.69 -4.75
N LEU A 63 -0.70 -9.44 -4.30
CA LEU A 63 -0.27 -8.27 -5.06
C LEU A 63 1.24 -8.25 -5.30
N GLU A 64 2.03 -8.64 -4.32
CA GLU A 64 3.48 -8.79 -4.46
C GLU A 64 3.82 -9.79 -5.57
N ARG A 65 3.16 -10.95 -5.60
CA ARG A 65 3.35 -11.94 -6.67
C ARG A 65 2.94 -11.41 -8.04
N ILE A 66 1.86 -10.62 -8.11
CA ILE A 66 1.42 -9.98 -9.36
C ILE A 66 2.50 -9.01 -9.83
N VAL A 67 3.03 -8.15 -8.97
CA VAL A 67 4.09 -7.18 -9.29
C VAL A 67 5.39 -7.87 -9.70
N MET A 68 5.83 -8.90 -8.97
CA MET A 68 7.05 -9.65 -9.31
C MET A 68 6.97 -10.37 -10.65
N ARG A 69 5.75 -10.70 -11.11
CA ARG A 69 5.48 -11.39 -12.38
C ARG A 69 5.05 -10.44 -13.51
N ASP A 70 4.93 -9.16 -13.22
CA ASP A 70 4.49 -8.19 -14.22
C ASP A 70 5.65 -7.86 -15.17
N GLU A 71 5.60 -8.49 -16.35
CA GLU A 71 6.58 -8.28 -17.42
C GLU A 71 6.63 -6.82 -17.90
N SER A 72 5.57 -6.04 -17.72
CA SER A 72 5.54 -4.62 -18.14
C SER A 72 6.44 -3.72 -17.31
N LEU A 73 6.81 -4.16 -16.10
CA LEU A 73 7.74 -3.46 -15.22
C LEU A 73 9.20 -3.74 -15.59
N ARG A 74 9.48 -4.78 -16.40
CA ARG A 74 10.85 -5.12 -16.80
C ARG A 74 11.39 -4.09 -17.78
N GLY A 75 12.53 -3.49 -17.45
CA GLY A 75 13.13 -2.42 -18.24
C GLY A 75 12.45 -1.05 -18.09
N GLN A 76 11.39 -0.95 -17.28
CA GLN A 76 10.76 0.33 -16.98
C GLN A 76 11.61 1.09 -15.95
N ASN A 77 12.24 2.19 -16.36
CA ASN A 77 13.15 2.97 -15.50
C ASN A 77 12.45 4.19 -14.85
N THR A 78 11.15 4.08 -14.56
CA THR A 78 10.48 5.12 -13.78
C THR A 78 11.06 5.15 -12.36
N LYS A 79 11.09 6.32 -11.75
CA LYS A 79 11.63 6.49 -10.38
C LYS A 79 10.93 5.58 -9.38
N THR A 80 9.61 5.40 -9.53
CA THR A 80 8.77 4.57 -8.65
C THR A 80 9.19 3.11 -8.71
N VAL A 81 9.28 2.52 -9.92
CA VAL A 81 9.71 1.13 -10.12
C VAL A 81 11.13 0.94 -9.57
N ARG A 82 12.05 1.84 -9.90
CA ARG A 82 13.43 1.76 -9.40
C ARG A 82 13.49 1.75 -7.87
N ILE A 83 12.79 2.67 -7.21
CA ILE A 83 12.77 2.73 -5.73
C ILE A 83 12.13 1.48 -5.15
N ALA A 84 11.02 1.01 -5.71
CA ALA A 84 10.31 -0.17 -5.23
C ALA A 84 11.20 -1.42 -5.24
N PHE A 85 11.91 -1.68 -6.35
CA PHE A 85 12.79 -2.84 -6.44
C PHE A 85 14.14 -2.65 -5.71
N GLN A 86 14.64 -1.42 -5.57
CA GLN A 86 15.82 -1.13 -4.75
C GLN A 86 15.56 -1.36 -3.26
N ASN A 87 14.33 -1.15 -2.81
CA ASN A 87 13.93 -1.27 -1.41
C ASN A 87 13.05 -2.51 -1.20
N TYR A 88 13.55 -3.67 -1.66
CA TYR A 88 12.81 -4.94 -1.66
C TYR A 88 12.19 -5.27 -0.29
N ASP A 89 12.97 -5.16 0.78
CA ASP A 89 12.57 -5.55 2.12
C ASP A 89 11.35 -4.77 2.65
N VAL A 90 11.18 -3.51 2.24
CA VAL A 90 10.02 -2.69 2.62
C VAL A 90 8.90 -2.72 1.58
N THR A 91 9.21 -2.87 0.30
CA THR A 91 8.20 -2.91 -0.76
C THR A 91 7.46 -4.24 -0.79
N PHE A 92 8.18 -5.35 -0.72
CA PHE A 92 7.65 -6.72 -0.73
C PHE A 92 7.63 -7.27 0.70
N LEU A 93 6.98 -6.52 1.59
CA LEU A 93 6.97 -6.74 3.04
C LEU A 93 6.51 -8.15 3.42
N GLY A 94 5.50 -8.68 2.74
CA GLY A 94 4.96 -10.02 2.99
C GLY A 94 5.97 -11.13 2.70
N HIS A 95 6.60 -11.09 1.52
CA HIS A 95 7.67 -12.04 1.17
C HIS A 95 8.91 -11.86 2.05
N ALA A 96 9.42 -10.63 2.18
CA ALA A 96 10.65 -10.37 2.91
C ALA A 96 10.56 -10.75 4.40
N SER A 97 9.41 -10.49 5.04
CA SER A 97 9.18 -10.93 6.43
C SER A 97 9.14 -12.46 6.56
N ALA A 98 8.49 -13.14 5.61
CA ALA A 98 8.43 -14.60 5.58
C ALA A 98 9.81 -15.25 5.32
N GLU A 99 10.61 -14.66 4.43
CA GLU A 99 11.99 -15.11 4.14
C GLU A 99 12.89 -15.02 5.38
N LYS A 100 12.71 -13.98 6.20
CA LYS A 100 13.49 -13.77 7.43
C LYS A 100 12.88 -14.42 8.67
N GLY A 101 11.69 -15.00 8.57
CA GLY A 101 11.00 -15.65 9.69
C GLY A 101 10.50 -14.67 10.76
N HIS A 102 10.29 -13.40 10.41
CA HIS A 102 9.77 -12.36 11.30
C HIS A 102 8.30 -12.07 11.02
N THR A 103 7.59 -11.48 11.99
CA THR A 103 6.28 -10.91 11.70
C THR A 103 6.45 -9.72 10.74
N MET A 104 5.42 -9.40 9.94
CA MET A 104 5.49 -8.25 9.02
C MET A 104 5.80 -6.93 9.76
N PHE A 105 5.31 -6.79 10.99
CA PHE A 105 5.53 -5.60 11.80
C PHE A 105 6.97 -5.52 12.31
N ASP A 106 7.49 -6.61 12.87
CA ASP A 106 8.86 -6.66 13.39
C ASP A 106 9.87 -6.44 12.27
N HIS A 107 9.66 -7.08 11.11
CA HIS A 107 10.50 -6.88 9.93
C HIS A 107 10.42 -5.43 9.42
N TRP A 108 9.24 -4.81 9.40
CA TRP A 108 9.11 -3.41 9.01
C TRP A 108 9.89 -2.49 9.95
N LEU A 109 9.76 -2.66 11.27
CA LEU A 109 10.50 -1.88 12.27
C LEU A 109 12.02 -2.08 12.15
N SER A 110 12.47 -3.30 11.89
CA SER A 110 13.90 -3.59 11.75
C SER A 110 14.55 -2.87 10.57
N GLN A 111 13.77 -2.54 9.52
CA GLN A 111 14.27 -1.74 8.39
C GLN A 111 14.55 -0.28 8.78
N PHE A 112 14.00 0.19 9.90
CA PHE A 112 14.24 1.52 10.46
C PHE A 112 15.14 1.49 11.71
N ASP A 113 15.91 0.42 11.90
CA ASP A 113 16.80 0.21 13.05
C ASP A 113 16.08 0.20 14.42
N VAL A 114 14.77 -0.07 14.39
CA VAL A 114 13.95 -0.28 15.57
C VAL A 114 13.81 -1.78 15.76
N SER A 115 14.53 -2.32 16.75
CA SER A 115 14.46 -3.72 17.13
C SER A 115 14.09 -3.83 18.60
N THR A 116 13.61 -5.00 19.04
CA THR A 116 13.35 -5.24 20.46
C THR A 116 14.60 -4.98 21.30
N ASP A 117 15.78 -5.39 20.81
CA ASP A 117 17.04 -5.16 21.51
C ASP A 117 17.39 -3.67 21.59
N SER A 118 17.22 -2.90 20.51
CA SER A 118 17.50 -1.46 20.53
C SER A 118 16.52 -0.70 21.44
N LEU A 119 15.24 -1.11 21.46
CA LEU A 119 14.24 -0.58 22.37
C LEU A 119 14.55 -0.90 23.84
N MET A 120 14.95 -2.14 24.16
CA MET A 120 15.26 -2.56 25.52
C MET A 120 16.58 -1.95 26.04
N ALA A 121 17.55 -1.70 25.16
CA ALA A 121 18.79 -1.02 25.49
C ALA A 121 18.60 0.50 25.69
N THR A 122 17.50 1.07 25.19
CA THR A 122 17.23 2.50 25.30
C THR A 122 16.86 2.87 26.74
N ARG A 123 17.81 3.48 27.46
CA ARG A 123 17.56 4.05 28.79
C ARG A 123 16.89 5.41 28.66
N VAL A 124 15.59 5.50 28.94
CA VAL A 124 14.87 6.78 29.06
C VAL A 124 15.42 7.54 30.28
N GLY A 125 16.27 8.54 30.03
CA GLY A 125 16.63 9.55 31.01
C GLY A 125 15.50 10.57 31.12
N ARG A 126 14.79 10.58 32.25
CA ARG A 126 13.79 11.61 32.55
C ARG A 126 14.50 12.98 32.54
N ARG A 127 14.14 13.86 31.61
CA ARG A 127 14.44 15.29 31.68
C ARG A 127 13.27 16.02 32.31
#